data_AF-A0A355WLF3-F1
#
_entry.id   AF-A0A355WLF3-F1
#
_cell.length_a   1.000
_cell.length_b   1.000
_cell.length_c   1.000
_cell.angle_alpha   90.00
_cell.angle_beta   90.00
_cell.angle_gamma   90.00
#
_symmetry.space_group_name_H-M   'P 1'
#
loop_
_entity.id
_entity.type
_entity.pdbx_description
1 polymer ?
#
loop_
_entity_poly.entity_id
_entity_poly.type
_entity_poly.pdbx_seq_one_letter_code
_entity_poly.pdbx_strand_id
1 'polypeptide(L)'
;AITKALLENGVGYVGGYQGAPISHLMDVLADAEDILQELGVRFESNASEAAATAMLAASVHYPIRGAVTFKGPVGVNVASDALANLASGGVTGGALIIVGEDYGEGSSIMQERSHAFAMKSSVWLLDPRPNLPSIVDAVRLGFELSEASNTPVMMLVRIRACHVHGSFDARDNVPPALSVQDALSEPRRDTSRIVLPPYSYQHEQEKISKRLPAALKYIRENGLNEVFGPAEAKVGIVLQGGMYNGVIRALQRLGLSDIYGETTVPLYVLNVSWPIVEDEFLDFCQGKDAVLVVEEGTPAFIEMALRSLLHKAGAPVRLAGKGTVPEAGELTGRILLDAVAAFLRAFAP
;
A
#
# COMPACT_ATOMS: atom_id res chain seq x y z
N ALA A 1 3.89 11.10 12.25
CA ALA A 1 2.93 11.19 11.12
C ALA A 1 1.90 10.07 11.19
N ILE A 2 2.29 8.80 11.02
CA ILE A 2 1.36 7.65 11.04
C ILE A 2 0.55 7.57 12.34
N THR A 3 1.17 7.66 13.52
CA THR A 3 0.43 7.68 14.81
C THR A 3 -0.64 8.77 14.85
N LYS A 4 -0.29 9.99 14.42
CA LYS A 4 -1.25 11.09 14.34
C LYS A 4 -2.38 10.79 13.37
N ALA A 5 -2.07 10.25 12.20
CA ALA A 5 -3.07 9.85 11.20
C ALA A 5 -4.01 8.76 11.73
N LEU A 6 -3.52 7.81 12.52
CA LEU A 6 -4.37 6.80 13.16
C LEU A 6 -5.37 7.45 14.12
N LEU A 7 -4.92 8.39 14.96
CA LEU A 7 -5.77 9.13 15.91
C LEU A 7 -6.80 10.03 15.22
N GLU A 8 -6.45 10.68 14.11
CA GLU A 8 -7.38 11.51 13.32
C GLU A 8 -8.46 10.69 12.62
N ASN A 9 -8.28 9.38 12.50
CA ASN A 9 -9.18 8.51 11.76
C ASN A 9 -9.92 7.53 12.68
N GLY A 10 -10.06 7.83 13.98
CA GLY A 10 -10.95 7.07 14.85
C GLY A 10 -10.54 5.60 15.01
N VAL A 11 -9.24 5.32 15.04
CA VAL A 11 -8.74 3.98 15.34
C VAL A 11 -9.22 3.54 16.73
N GLY A 12 -9.75 2.33 16.86
CA GLY A 12 -10.22 1.79 18.14
C GLY A 12 -9.20 0.90 18.84
N TYR A 13 -8.26 0.35 18.09
CA TYR A 13 -7.12 -0.35 18.67
C TYR A 13 -5.92 -0.37 17.73
N VAL A 14 -4.74 -0.35 18.35
CA VAL A 14 -3.44 -0.32 17.71
C VAL A 14 -2.54 -1.36 18.36
N GLY A 15 -1.82 -2.12 17.55
CA GLY A 15 -0.86 -3.09 18.07
C GLY A 15 0.29 -3.33 17.12
N GLY A 16 1.16 -4.26 17.47
CA GLY A 16 2.30 -4.57 16.62
C GLY A 16 3.39 -5.36 17.31
N TYR A 17 4.39 -5.68 16.50
CA TYR A 17 5.62 -6.33 16.93
C TYR A 17 6.81 -5.53 16.39
N GLN A 18 7.78 -5.26 17.25
CA GLN A 18 8.91 -4.40 16.91
C GLN A 18 9.75 -5.02 15.80
N GLY A 19 10.02 -4.24 14.75
CA GLY A 19 10.92 -4.64 13.67
C GLY A 19 11.35 -3.46 12.81
N ALA A 20 12.65 -3.36 12.53
CA ALA A 20 13.17 -2.35 11.61
C ALA A 20 12.60 -2.55 10.19
N PRO A 21 12.29 -1.47 9.45
CA PRO A 21 12.64 -0.06 9.71
C PRO A 21 11.60 0.76 10.50
N ILE A 22 10.50 0.16 10.95
CA ILE A 22 9.39 0.89 11.60
C ILE A 22 9.26 0.60 13.10
N SER A 23 10.32 0.12 13.75
CA SER A 23 10.32 -0.19 15.19
C SER A 23 9.91 1.01 16.04
N HIS A 24 10.33 2.22 15.66
CA HIS A 24 10.00 3.46 16.37
C HIS A 24 8.50 3.80 16.39
N LEU A 25 7.70 3.24 15.47
CA LEU A 25 6.26 3.46 15.49
C LEU A 25 5.62 2.89 16.76
N MET A 26 6.11 1.74 17.25
CA MET A 26 5.65 1.15 18.50
C MET A 26 6.06 1.99 19.71
N ASP A 27 7.27 2.54 19.71
CA ASP A 27 7.76 3.39 20.79
C ASP A 27 6.88 4.67 20.89
N VAL A 28 6.59 5.31 19.76
CA VAL A 28 5.71 6.49 19.71
C VAL A 28 4.28 6.17 20.15
N LEU A 29 3.77 4.96 19.87
CA LEU A 29 2.45 4.53 20.34
C LEU A 29 2.44 4.30 21.86
N ALA A 30 3.51 3.70 22.41
CA ALA A 30 3.66 3.52 23.85
C ALA A 30 3.80 4.86 24.58
N ASP A 31 4.60 5.79 24.05
CA ASP A 31 4.75 7.13 24.61
C ASP A 31 3.44 7.95 24.56
N ALA A 32 2.53 7.61 23.64
CA ALA A 32 1.23 8.26 23.48
C ALA A 32 0.10 7.54 24.23
N GLU A 33 0.40 6.59 25.13
CA GLU A 33 -0.61 5.76 25.80
C GLU A 33 -1.67 6.57 26.55
N ASP A 34 -1.30 7.64 27.26
CA ASP A 34 -2.27 8.49 27.96
C ASP A 34 -3.32 9.10 27.01
N ILE A 35 -2.88 9.56 25.83
CA ILE A 35 -3.75 10.13 24.79
C ILE A 35 -4.64 9.03 24.19
N LEU A 36 -4.08 7.84 23.97
CA LEU A 36 -4.82 6.69 23.45
C LEU A 36 -5.93 6.28 24.43
N GLN A 37 -5.64 6.22 25.72
CA GLN A 37 -6.61 5.88 26.76
C GLN A 37 -7.72 6.93 26.90
N GLU A 38 -7.40 8.22 26.85
CA GLU A 38 -8.39 9.31 26.87
C GLU A 38 -9.39 9.19 25.70
N LEU A 39 -8.89 8.77 24.54
CA LEU A 39 -9.71 8.55 23.34
C LEU A 39 -10.40 7.18 23.31
N GLY A 40 -10.16 6.29 24.29
CA GLY A 40 -10.71 4.94 24.31
C GLY A 40 -10.07 3.97 23.30
N VAL A 41 -8.85 4.27 22.86
CA VAL A 41 -8.06 3.43 21.95
C VAL A 41 -7.25 2.40 22.74
N ARG A 42 -7.41 1.12 22.41
CA ARG A 42 -6.60 0.05 23.00
C ARG A 42 -5.24 -0.06 22.33
N PHE A 43 -4.16 0.13 23.08
CA PHE A 43 -2.80 -0.22 22.65
C PHE A 43 -2.42 -1.64 23.12
N GLU A 44 -1.73 -2.39 22.27
CA GLU A 44 -1.19 -3.71 22.63
C GLU A 44 0.16 -3.98 21.96
N SER A 45 1.21 -4.20 22.76
CA SER A 45 2.47 -4.75 22.27
C SER A 45 2.34 -6.28 22.18
N ASN A 46 2.28 -6.82 20.97
CA ASN A 46 2.04 -8.24 20.74
C ASN A 46 3.34 -9.05 20.86
N ALA A 47 3.20 -10.37 21.08
CA ALA A 47 4.34 -11.28 21.20
C ALA A 47 4.95 -11.72 19.84
N SER A 48 4.24 -11.49 18.74
CA SER A 48 4.68 -11.81 17.37
C SER A 48 3.84 -11.06 16.33
N GLU A 49 4.31 -11.03 15.08
CA GLU A 49 3.59 -10.49 13.93
C GLU A 49 2.29 -11.25 13.64
N ALA A 50 2.28 -12.56 13.92
CA ALA A 50 1.08 -13.39 13.83
C ALA A 50 0.03 -12.99 14.86
N ALA A 51 0.45 -12.77 16.12
CA ALA A 51 -0.45 -12.31 17.18
C ALA A 51 -0.98 -10.90 16.89
N ALA A 52 -0.11 -10.00 16.42
CA ALA A 52 -0.52 -8.67 15.98
C ALA A 52 -1.56 -8.77 14.86
N THR A 53 -1.29 -9.51 13.79
CA THR A 53 -2.24 -9.67 12.68
C THR A 53 -3.55 -10.31 13.12
N ALA A 54 -3.51 -11.30 14.03
CA ALA A 54 -4.71 -11.93 14.57
C ALA A 54 -5.58 -10.95 15.40
N MET A 55 -4.97 -9.93 16.03
CA MET A 55 -5.69 -8.86 16.73
C MET A 55 -6.68 -8.14 15.80
N LEU A 56 -6.40 -8.06 14.49
CA LEU A 56 -7.32 -7.47 13.51
C LEU A 56 -8.64 -8.23 13.35
N ALA A 57 -8.77 -9.44 13.92
CA ALA A 57 -10.04 -10.17 13.95
C ALA A 57 -11.17 -9.42 14.66
N ALA A 58 -10.87 -8.44 15.52
CA ALA A 58 -11.91 -7.58 16.09
C ALA A 58 -12.65 -6.78 14.99
N SER A 59 -11.94 -6.27 13.97
CA SER A 59 -12.54 -5.61 12.81
C SER A 59 -13.37 -6.54 11.91
N VAL A 60 -13.29 -7.86 12.08
CA VAL A 60 -14.14 -8.84 11.36
C VAL A 60 -15.54 -8.89 11.95
N HIS A 61 -15.65 -8.79 13.28
CA HIS A 61 -16.91 -8.98 14.01
C HIS A 61 -17.56 -7.66 14.44
N TYR A 62 -16.77 -6.59 14.49
CA TYR A 62 -17.22 -5.28 14.92
C TYR A 62 -16.79 -4.21 13.91
N PRO A 63 -17.59 -3.14 13.74
CA PRO A 63 -17.24 -1.99 12.90
C PRO A 63 -16.23 -1.08 13.61
N ILE A 64 -15.10 -1.66 14.05
CA ILE A 64 -14.01 -0.95 14.75
C ILE A 64 -12.82 -0.87 13.82
N ARG A 65 -12.23 0.32 13.70
CA ARG A 65 -10.97 0.51 12.97
C ARG A 65 -9.80 -0.06 13.78
N GLY A 66 -9.06 -0.98 13.19
CA GLY A 66 -7.89 -1.61 13.79
C GLY A 66 -6.63 -1.39 12.96
N ALA A 67 -5.51 -1.09 13.60
CA ALA A 67 -4.22 -1.00 12.91
C ALA A 67 -3.14 -1.82 13.61
N VAL A 68 -2.30 -2.48 12.82
CA VAL A 68 -1.15 -3.23 13.34
C VAL A 68 0.12 -2.89 12.59
N THR A 69 1.27 -2.96 13.26
CA THR A 69 2.56 -2.63 12.66
C THR A 69 3.62 -3.69 12.92
N PHE A 70 4.42 -4.00 11.90
CA PHE A 70 5.59 -4.89 11.99
C PHE A 70 6.49 -4.81 10.75
N LYS A 71 7.64 -5.48 10.77
CA LYS A 71 8.54 -5.56 9.61
C LYS A 71 7.91 -6.30 8.43
N GLY A 72 8.14 -5.83 7.20
CA GLY A 72 7.59 -6.40 5.96
C GLY A 72 8.06 -7.83 5.66
N PRO A 73 9.17 -8.06 4.94
CA PRO A 73 9.46 -9.37 4.33
C PRO A 73 9.38 -10.56 5.29
N VAL A 74 10.10 -10.51 6.41
CA VAL A 74 10.11 -11.61 7.41
C VAL A 74 8.90 -11.57 8.35
N GLY A 75 8.38 -10.41 8.69
CA GLY A 75 7.24 -10.30 9.61
C GLY A 75 5.93 -10.72 8.94
N VAL A 76 5.74 -10.38 7.66
CA VAL A 76 4.62 -10.85 6.85
C VAL A 76 4.69 -12.37 6.61
N ASN A 77 5.90 -12.94 6.49
CA ASN A 77 6.09 -14.40 6.49
C ASN A 77 5.51 -15.03 7.78
N VAL A 78 5.90 -14.51 8.95
CA VAL A 78 5.39 -14.97 10.26
C VAL A 78 3.88 -14.75 10.40
N ALA A 79 3.37 -13.62 9.93
CA ALA A 79 1.95 -13.26 9.98
C ALA A 79 1.06 -13.96 8.95
N SER A 80 1.63 -14.70 7.99
CA SER A 80 0.93 -15.07 6.76
C SER A 80 -0.33 -15.91 6.95
N ASP A 81 -0.38 -16.78 7.96
CA ASP A 81 -1.57 -17.58 8.29
C ASP A 81 -2.69 -16.71 8.88
N ALA A 82 -2.36 -15.84 9.83
CA ALA A 82 -3.30 -14.88 10.40
C ALA A 82 -3.84 -13.91 9.33
N LEU A 83 -2.96 -13.47 8.41
CA LEU A 83 -3.32 -12.63 7.28
C LEU A 83 -4.31 -13.34 6.34
N ALA A 84 -4.06 -14.60 6.01
CA ALA A 84 -4.93 -15.39 5.14
C ALA A 84 -6.32 -15.60 5.77
N ASN A 85 -6.38 -15.83 7.08
CA ASN A 85 -7.65 -15.96 7.81
C ASN A 85 -8.43 -14.63 7.83
N LEU A 86 -7.77 -13.54 8.21
CA LEU A 86 -8.35 -12.20 8.24
C LEU A 86 -8.91 -11.79 6.87
N ALA A 87 -8.11 -11.96 5.82
CA ALA A 87 -8.50 -11.61 4.47
C ALA A 87 -9.62 -12.50 3.93
N SER A 88 -9.72 -13.75 4.37
CA SER A 88 -10.76 -14.69 3.94
C SER A 88 -12.12 -14.33 4.51
N GLY A 89 -12.26 -14.20 5.83
CA GLY A 89 -13.53 -13.79 6.44
C GLY A 89 -13.98 -12.39 5.98
N GLY A 90 -13.02 -11.50 5.69
CA GLY A 90 -13.30 -10.11 5.38
C GLY A 90 -13.51 -9.29 6.65
N VAL A 91 -13.43 -7.96 6.52
CA VAL A 91 -13.55 -7.05 7.66
C VAL A 91 -14.75 -6.14 7.51
N THR A 92 -15.45 -5.87 8.61
CA THR A 92 -16.57 -4.93 8.68
C THR A 92 -16.14 -3.55 9.15
N GLY A 93 -15.14 -3.47 10.03
CA GLY A 93 -14.41 -2.25 10.34
C GLY A 93 -13.15 -2.12 9.48
N GLY A 94 -12.60 -0.91 9.37
CA GLY A 94 -11.35 -0.71 8.64
C GLY A 94 -10.17 -1.42 9.30
N ALA A 95 -9.42 -2.23 8.56
CA ALA A 95 -8.25 -2.95 9.07
C ALA A 95 -7.00 -2.57 8.28
N LEU A 96 -6.01 -1.97 8.96
CA LEU A 96 -4.77 -1.49 8.35
C LEU A 96 -3.57 -2.26 8.89
N ILE A 97 -2.72 -2.77 7.99
CA ILE A 97 -1.48 -3.49 8.31
C ILE A 97 -0.32 -2.64 7.79
N ILE A 98 0.37 -1.96 8.68
CA ILE A 98 1.46 -1.04 8.36
C ILE A 98 2.76 -1.82 8.41
N VAL A 99 3.42 -1.99 7.26
CA VAL A 99 4.61 -2.83 7.17
C VAL A 99 5.85 -2.03 6.80
N GLY A 100 6.92 -2.26 7.54
CA GLY A 100 8.22 -1.67 7.25
C GLY A 100 8.88 -2.43 6.12
N GLU A 101 8.74 -1.94 4.89
CA GLU A 101 9.28 -2.59 3.69
C GLU A 101 10.74 -2.17 3.48
N ASP A 102 11.62 -3.14 3.29
CA ASP A 102 13.06 -2.91 3.19
C ASP A 102 13.76 -3.73 2.10
N TYR A 103 13.01 -4.31 1.16
CA TYR A 103 13.60 -4.81 -0.07
C TYR A 103 14.53 -3.74 -0.69
N GLY A 104 15.68 -4.19 -1.23
CA GLY A 104 16.65 -3.32 -1.88
C GLY A 104 17.57 -2.58 -0.90
N GLU A 105 17.33 -2.65 0.40
CA GLU A 105 18.07 -1.86 1.39
C GLU A 105 18.78 -2.75 2.43
N GLY A 106 19.77 -2.19 3.13
CA GLY A 106 20.73 -2.93 3.94
C GLY A 106 20.20 -3.57 5.25
N SER A 107 18.98 -3.24 5.70
CA SER A 107 18.38 -3.83 6.91
C SER A 107 17.63 -5.13 6.65
N SER A 108 17.52 -5.54 5.39
CA SER A 108 16.73 -6.71 5.03
C SER A 108 17.54 -7.99 5.16
N ILE A 109 16.99 -8.96 5.89
CA ILE A 109 17.60 -10.28 6.08
C ILE A 109 17.36 -11.15 4.83
N MET A 110 16.17 -11.06 4.24
CA MET A 110 15.75 -11.78 3.05
C MET A 110 15.24 -10.77 2.03
N GLN A 111 15.83 -10.74 0.84
CA GLN A 111 15.44 -9.84 -0.25
C GLN A 111 14.16 -10.35 -0.93
N GLU A 112 13.07 -10.37 -0.17
CA GLU A 112 11.72 -10.72 -0.60
C GLU A 112 10.79 -9.50 -0.49
N ARG A 113 9.59 -9.58 -1.07
CA ARG A 113 8.64 -8.45 -1.13
C ARG A 113 7.34 -8.83 -0.43
N SER A 114 6.80 -7.90 0.36
CA SER A 114 5.46 -8.06 0.97
C SER A 114 4.34 -8.11 -0.09
N HIS A 115 4.60 -7.59 -1.30
CA HIS A 115 3.65 -7.57 -2.42
C HIS A 115 3.07 -8.97 -2.73
N ALA A 116 3.91 -10.01 -2.72
CA ALA A 116 3.46 -11.38 -3.01
C ALA A 116 2.38 -11.85 -2.03
N PHE A 117 2.43 -11.43 -0.76
CA PHE A 117 1.44 -11.76 0.26
C PHE A 117 0.11 -11.04 0.05
N ALA A 118 0.15 -9.79 -0.41
CA ALA A 118 -1.05 -9.03 -0.76
C ALA A 118 -1.83 -9.74 -1.88
N MET A 119 -1.13 -10.19 -2.92
CA MET A 119 -1.71 -10.98 -4.02
C MET A 119 -2.23 -12.33 -3.52
N LYS A 120 -1.38 -13.11 -2.82
CA LYS A 120 -1.73 -14.44 -2.30
C LYS A 120 -2.96 -14.41 -1.40
N SER A 121 -3.04 -13.43 -0.50
CA SER A 121 -4.10 -13.36 0.52
C SER A 121 -5.33 -12.57 0.07
N SER A 122 -5.23 -11.87 -1.08
CA SER A 122 -6.23 -10.91 -1.57
C SER A 122 -6.49 -9.76 -0.59
N VAL A 123 -5.40 -9.11 -0.18
CA VAL A 123 -5.36 -7.91 0.67
C VAL A 123 -4.89 -6.76 -0.21
N TRP A 124 -5.46 -5.56 -0.07
CA TRP A 124 -5.05 -4.43 -0.90
C TRP A 124 -3.74 -3.84 -0.41
N LEU A 125 -2.89 -3.40 -1.33
CA LEU A 125 -1.54 -2.94 -1.06
C LEU A 125 -1.40 -1.48 -1.45
N LEU A 126 -1.19 -0.64 -0.43
CA LEU A 126 -0.79 0.75 -0.60
C LEU A 126 0.73 0.86 -0.56
N ASP A 127 1.28 1.69 -1.43
CA ASP A 127 2.69 2.05 -1.49
C ASP A 127 2.81 3.57 -1.74
N PRO A 128 2.42 4.39 -0.76
CA PRO A 128 2.26 5.83 -0.95
C PRO A 128 3.57 6.51 -1.31
N ARG A 129 3.48 7.67 -1.99
CA ARG A 129 4.64 8.53 -2.21
C ARG A 129 5.38 8.84 -0.91
N PRO A 130 6.72 8.87 -0.91
CA PRO A 130 7.53 9.10 0.28
C PRO A 130 7.58 10.59 0.67
N ASN A 131 6.43 11.15 1.05
CA ASN A 131 6.25 12.46 1.68
C ASN A 131 5.18 12.38 2.78
N LEU A 132 5.22 13.27 3.78
CA LEU A 132 4.33 13.16 4.94
C LEU A 132 2.84 13.31 4.60
N PRO A 133 2.40 14.28 3.78
CA PRO A 133 0.99 14.38 3.39
C PRO A 133 0.44 13.10 2.75
N SER A 134 1.15 12.51 1.79
CA SER A 134 0.73 11.26 1.13
C SER A 134 0.69 10.07 2.09
N ILE A 135 1.65 9.96 3.02
CA ILE A 135 1.66 8.89 4.02
C ILE A 135 0.49 9.03 5.00
N VAL A 136 0.20 10.25 5.46
CA VAL A 136 -0.92 10.53 6.37
C VAL A 136 -2.25 10.27 5.68
N ASP A 137 -2.40 10.70 4.43
CA ASP A 137 -3.62 10.49 3.67
C ASP A 137 -3.83 9.01 3.30
N ALA A 138 -2.75 8.25 3.06
CA ALA A 138 -2.82 6.81 2.84
C ALA A 138 -3.35 6.03 4.05
N VAL A 139 -3.14 6.50 5.29
CA VAL A 139 -3.76 5.91 6.48
C VAL A 139 -5.28 6.11 6.46
N ARG A 140 -5.73 7.33 6.15
CA ARG A 140 -7.16 7.66 6.01
C ARG A 140 -7.81 6.82 4.91
N LEU A 141 -7.26 6.93 3.69
CA LEU A 141 -7.74 6.22 2.51
C LEU A 141 -7.65 4.70 2.70
N GLY A 142 -6.67 4.20 3.45
CA GLY A 142 -6.54 2.78 3.78
C GLY A 142 -7.70 2.26 4.64
N PHE A 143 -8.11 3.00 5.67
CA PHE A 143 -9.30 2.64 6.45
C PHE A 143 -10.57 2.71 5.61
N GLU A 144 -10.77 3.80 4.87
CA GLU A 144 -11.96 4.00 4.05
C GLU A 144 -12.06 2.96 2.91
N LEU A 145 -10.95 2.63 2.25
CA LEU A 145 -10.87 1.55 1.25
C LEU A 145 -11.19 0.20 1.89
N SER A 146 -10.67 -0.04 3.10
CA SER A 146 -10.91 -1.29 3.82
C SER A 146 -12.39 -1.49 4.13
N GLU A 147 -13.06 -0.44 4.59
CA GLU A 147 -14.50 -0.41 4.91
C GLU A 147 -15.36 -0.53 3.65
N ALA A 148 -15.03 0.24 2.61
CA ALA A 148 -15.78 0.25 1.35
C ALA A 148 -15.75 -1.10 0.64
N SER A 149 -14.66 -1.87 0.81
CA SER A 149 -14.43 -3.15 0.13
C SER A 149 -14.47 -4.37 1.04
N ASN A 150 -14.77 -4.20 2.33
CA ASN A 150 -14.72 -5.23 3.36
C ASN A 150 -13.41 -6.06 3.39
N THR A 151 -12.27 -5.41 3.09
CA THR A 151 -10.99 -6.08 2.89
C THR A 151 -9.89 -5.42 3.71
N PRO A 152 -9.02 -6.16 4.40
CA PRO A 152 -7.84 -5.57 5.01
C PRO A 152 -6.98 -4.85 3.98
N VAL A 153 -6.29 -3.80 4.43
CA VAL A 153 -5.35 -3.05 3.61
C VAL A 153 -3.97 -3.14 4.25
N MET A 154 -2.97 -3.50 3.46
CA MET A 154 -1.56 -3.46 3.81
C MET A 154 -0.95 -2.18 3.24
N MET A 155 -0.26 -1.40 4.06
CA MET A 155 0.42 -0.18 3.65
C MET A 155 1.92 -0.35 3.83
N LEU A 156 2.66 -0.25 2.73
CA LEU A 156 4.11 -0.26 2.74
C LEU A 156 4.64 1.07 3.25
N VAL A 157 5.54 1.01 4.24
CA VAL A 157 6.35 2.13 4.70
C VAL A 157 7.79 1.78 4.43
N ARG A 158 8.29 2.25 3.29
CA ARG A 158 9.67 1.98 2.86
C ARG A 158 10.67 2.73 3.72
N ILE A 159 11.91 2.28 3.78
CA ILE A 159 12.98 2.89 4.60
C ILE A 159 13.09 4.40 4.42
N ARG A 160 13.08 4.89 3.18
CA ARG A 160 13.21 6.32 2.91
C ARG A 160 12.00 7.12 3.42
N ALA A 161 10.81 6.51 3.41
CA ALA A 161 9.61 7.07 4.02
C ALA A 161 9.67 7.04 5.56
N CYS A 162 10.32 6.04 6.16
CA CYS A 162 10.50 5.96 7.61
C CYS A 162 11.34 7.11 8.18
N HIS A 163 12.29 7.63 7.40
CA HIS A 163 13.24 8.67 7.82
C HIS A 163 12.95 10.05 7.23
N VAL A 164 11.83 10.21 6.51
CA VAL A 164 11.47 11.51 5.92
C VAL A 164 11.05 12.50 7.02
N HIS A 165 11.57 13.71 6.92
CA HIS A 165 11.19 14.83 7.77
C HIS A 165 10.45 15.87 6.94
N GLY A 166 9.48 16.55 7.54
CA GLY A 166 8.67 17.55 6.85
C GLY A 166 7.54 18.04 7.74
N SER A 167 6.51 18.62 7.11
CA SER A 167 5.27 19.03 7.76
C SER A 167 4.06 18.51 6.98
N PHE A 168 2.92 18.42 7.65
CA PHE A 168 1.62 18.11 7.07
C PHE A 168 0.56 18.80 7.93
N ASP A 169 -0.59 19.10 7.34
CA ASP A 169 -1.72 19.66 8.08
C ASP A 169 -2.38 18.57 8.92
N ALA A 170 -2.33 18.73 10.24
CA ALA A 170 -2.97 17.82 11.18
C ALA A 170 -4.43 18.25 11.41
N ARG A 171 -5.31 17.26 11.59
CA ARG A 171 -6.71 17.45 12.01
C ARG A 171 -6.86 17.11 13.50
N ASP A 172 -8.04 17.33 14.06
CA ASP A 172 -8.31 16.92 15.44
C ASP A 172 -8.31 15.40 15.57
N ASN A 173 -7.91 14.90 16.74
CA ASN A 173 -8.05 13.48 17.06
C ASN A 173 -9.54 13.15 17.19
N VAL A 174 -9.93 11.97 16.71
CA VAL A 174 -11.31 11.51 16.72
C VAL A 174 -11.37 10.22 17.52
N PRO A 175 -12.22 10.09 18.56
CA PRO A 175 -12.42 8.83 19.25
C PRO A 175 -13.08 7.80 18.31
N PRO A 176 -12.86 6.48 18.52
CA PRO A 176 -13.51 5.45 17.73
C PRO A 176 -15.03 5.50 17.95
N ALA A 177 -15.80 5.27 16.88
CA ALA A 177 -17.27 5.23 16.96
C ALA A 177 -17.78 4.07 17.85
N LEU A 178 -16.98 3.02 17.98
CA LEU A 178 -17.20 1.88 18.88
C LEU A 178 -15.84 1.50 19.49
N SER A 179 -15.70 1.60 20.81
CA SER A 179 -14.46 1.19 21.48
C SER A 179 -14.39 -0.32 21.67
N VAL A 180 -13.19 -0.84 21.95
CA VAL A 180 -13.02 -2.25 22.33
C VAL A 180 -13.78 -2.57 23.62
N GLN A 181 -13.86 -1.63 24.56
CA GLN A 181 -14.59 -1.81 25.81
C GLN A 181 -16.09 -1.96 25.57
N ASP A 182 -16.67 -1.14 24.69
CA ASP A 182 -18.08 -1.23 24.31
C ASP A 182 -18.38 -2.59 23.67
N ALA A 183 -17.54 -3.04 22.73
CA ALA A 183 -17.68 -4.34 22.08
C ALA A 183 -17.59 -5.53 23.06
N LEU A 184 -16.78 -5.42 24.12
CA LEU A 184 -16.70 -6.44 25.16
C LEU A 184 -17.94 -6.45 26.07
N SER A 185 -18.61 -5.32 26.25
CA SER A 185 -19.84 -5.23 27.04
C SER A 185 -21.05 -5.87 26.33
N GLU A 186 -21.07 -5.84 24.99
CA GLU A 186 -22.10 -6.45 24.15
C GLU A 186 -21.48 -7.34 23.05
N PRO A 187 -20.96 -8.52 23.40
CA PRO A 187 -20.21 -9.34 22.46
C PRO A 187 -21.09 -9.86 21.32
N ARG A 188 -20.65 -9.63 20.09
CA ARG A 188 -21.26 -10.13 18.85
C ARG A 188 -20.35 -11.16 18.21
N ARG A 189 -20.96 -12.22 17.69
CA ARG A 189 -20.24 -13.27 16.96
C ARG A 189 -21.03 -13.67 15.73
N ASP A 190 -20.49 -13.31 14.58
CA ASP A 190 -20.96 -13.84 13.30
C ASP A 190 -20.14 -15.08 12.93
N THR A 191 -20.76 -16.26 13.07
CA THR A 191 -20.10 -17.53 12.74
C THR A 191 -19.93 -17.72 11.24
N SER A 192 -20.65 -16.98 10.41
CA SER A 192 -20.49 -17.04 8.95
C SER A 192 -19.16 -16.44 8.47
N ARG A 193 -18.50 -15.64 9.31
CA ARG A 193 -17.18 -15.06 9.04
C ARG A 193 -16.00 -15.96 9.45
N ILE A 194 -16.29 -17.10 10.10
CA ILE A 194 -15.27 -18.10 10.44
C ILE A 194 -14.89 -18.86 9.17
N VAL A 195 -13.59 -19.00 8.90
CA VAL A 195 -13.06 -19.61 7.67
C VAL A 195 -13.13 -21.13 7.74
N LEU A 196 -14.34 -21.67 7.66
CA LEU A 196 -14.62 -23.11 7.63
C LEU A 196 -15.72 -23.41 6.58
N PRO A 197 -15.73 -24.61 5.98
CA PRO A 197 -16.83 -25.02 5.12
C PRO A 197 -18.18 -24.97 5.85
N PRO A 198 -19.27 -24.53 5.18
CA PRO A 198 -19.35 -24.15 3.77
C PRO A 198 -18.97 -22.67 3.48
N TYR A 199 -18.75 -21.85 4.51
CA TYR A 199 -18.51 -20.40 4.36
C TYR A 199 -17.22 -20.07 3.64
N SER A 200 -16.17 -20.88 3.79
CA SER A 200 -14.90 -20.69 3.08
C SER A 200 -15.07 -20.56 1.56
N TYR A 201 -15.99 -21.30 0.95
CA TYR A 201 -16.31 -21.18 -0.48
C TYR A 201 -17.09 -19.90 -0.82
N GLN A 202 -17.96 -19.47 0.10
CA GLN A 202 -18.71 -18.22 -0.07
C GLN A 202 -17.78 -17.01 0.04
N HIS A 203 -16.82 -17.05 0.97
CA HIS A 203 -15.80 -16.01 1.13
C HIS A 203 -14.94 -15.85 -0.12
N GLU A 204 -14.55 -16.95 -0.76
CA GLU A 204 -13.82 -16.91 -2.04
C GLU A 204 -14.63 -16.19 -3.13
N GLN A 205 -15.91 -16.56 -3.28
CA GLN A 205 -16.81 -15.90 -4.23
C GLN A 205 -17.03 -14.42 -3.88
N GLU A 206 -17.16 -14.08 -2.60
CA GLU A 206 -17.31 -12.71 -2.11
C GLU A 206 -16.08 -11.84 -2.44
N LYS A 207 -14.86 -12.38 -2.31
CA LYS A 207 -13.63 -11.67 -2.68
C LYS A 207 -13.66 -11.18 -4.13
N ILE A 208 -14.09 -12.02 -5.05
CA ILE A 208 -14.06 -11.72 -6.49
C ILE A 208 -15.31 -10.96 -6.94
N SER A 209 -16.51 -11.38 -6.50
CA SER A 209 -17.77 -10.82 -6.99
C SER A 209 -18.18 -9.51 -6.34
N LYS A 210 -17.69 -9.21 -5.13
CA LYS A 210 -18.09 -8.02 -4.35
C LYS A 210 -16.90 -7.16 -3.95
N ARG A 211 -15.92 -7.73 -3.25
CA ARG A 211 -14.87 -6.97 -2.58
C ARG A 211 -13.89 -6.33 -3.55
N LEU A 212 -13.37 -7.08 -4.52
CA LEU A 212 -12.48 -6.54 -5.56
C LEU A 212 -13.16 -5.45 -6.41
N PRO A 213 -14.39 -5.63 -6.94
CA PRO A 213 -15.09 -4.55 -7.63
C PRO A 213 -15.32 -3.30 -6.77
N ALA A 214 -15.68 -3.48 -5.50
CA ALA A 214 -15.86 -2.36 -4.57
C ALA A 214 -14.55 -1.60 -4.32
N ALA A 215 -13.43 -2.32 -4.18
CA ALA A 215 -12.10 -1.73 -4.06
C ALA A 215 -11.74 -0.91 -5.30
N LEU A 216 -11.83 -1.50 -6.49
CA LEU A 216 -11.53 -0.82 -7.77
C LEU A 216 -12.40 0.42 -7.97
N LYS A 217 -13.69 0.35 -7.60
CA LYS A 217 -14.59 1.50 -7.62
C LYS A 217 -14.12 2.61 -6.68
N TYR A 218 -13.86 2.27 -5.42
CA TYR A 218 -13.41 3.25 -4.42
C TYR A 218 -12.08 3.90 -4.79
N ILE A 219 -11.10 3.11 -5.28
CA ILE A 219 -9.79 3.58 -5.72
C ILE A 219 -9.95 4.67 -6.80
N ARG A 220 -10.78 4.40 -7.81
CA ARG A 220 -11.01 5.30 -8.94
C ARG A 220 -11.78 6.56 -8.53
N GLU A 221 -12.87 6.41 -7.79
CA GLU A 221 -13.74 7.53 -7.38
C GLU A 221 -13.02 8.52 -6.45
N ASN A 222 -12.06 8.04 -5.66
CA ASN A 222 -11.30 8.86 -4.72
C ASN A 222 -9.90 9.22 -5.22
N GLY A 223 -9.52 8.84 -6.45
CA GLY A 223 -8.26 9.21 -7.08
C GLY A 223 -7.03 8.80 -6.28
N LEU A 224 -6.99 7.55 -5.78
CA LEU A 224 -5.88 7.09 -4.93
C LEU A 224 -4.55 7.05 -5.68
N ASN A 225 -4.57 6.73 -6.98
CA ASN A 225 -3.40 6.81 -7.85
C ASN A 225 -3.30 8.21 -8.48
N GLU A 226 -2.07 8.66 -8.72
CA GLU A 226 -1.80 10.03 -9.19
C GLU A 226 -1.23 10.04 -10.62
N VAL A 227 -1.56 11.06 -11.40
CA VAL A 227 -0.97 11.32 -12.71
C VAL A 227 -0.27 12.67 -12.70
N PHE A 228 0.97 12.72 -13.18
CA PHE A 228 1.78 13.94 -13.29
C PHE A 228 2.25 14.18 -14.71
N GLY A 229 2.62 15.42 -15.02
CA GLY A 229 3.15 15.82 -16.32
C GLY A 229 2.06 16.03 -17.38
N PRO A 230 2.46 16.21 -18.66
CA PRO A 230 1.51 16.48 -19.74
C PRO A 230 0.62 15.26 -20.02
N ALA A 231 -0.66 15.48 -20.34
CA ALA A 231 -1.57 14.40 -20.75
C ALA A 231 -1.12 13.78 -22.09
N GLU A 232 -0.74 14.66 -23.04
CA GLU A 232 -0.30 14.29 -24.38
C GLU A 232 1.22 14.13 -24.44
N ALA A 233 1.68 12.90 -24.64
CA ALA A 233 3.07 12.60 -24.93
C ALA A 233 3.19 11.24 -25.64
N LYS A 234 4.32 11.03 -26.34
CA LYS A 234 4.61 9.75 -27.00
C LYS A 234 5.12 8.67 -26.07
N VAL A 235 5.59 9.04 -24.88
CA VAL A 235 6.11 8.10 -23.88
C VAL A 235 5.57 8.44 -22.50
N GLY A 236 5.57 7.47 -21.59
CA GLY A 236 5.21 7.68 -20.19
C GLY A 236 5.90 6.70 -19.25
N ILE A 237 5.83 6.95 -17.95
CA ILE A 237 6.41 6.08 -16.93
C ILE A 237 5.32 5.69 -15.92
N VAL A 238 5.17 4.39 -15.67
CA VAL A 238 4.36 3.84 -14.58
C VAL A 238 5.29 3.42 -13.46
N LEU A 239 5.01 3.82 -12.22
CA LEU A 239 5.89 3.54 -11.09
C LEU A 239 5.12 3.32 -9.81
N GLN A 240 5.68 2.52 -8.91
CA GLN A 240 5.20 2.43 -7.54
C GLN A 240 5.37 3.77 -6.81
N GLY A 241 4.40 4.18 -5.98
CA GLY A 241 4.45 5.47 -5.27
C GLY A 241 5.71 5.64 -4.42
N GLY A 242 6.12 4.58 -3.72
CA GLY A 242 7.38 4.53 -2.97
C GLY A 242 8.65 4.84 -3.78
N MET A 243 8.61 4.69 -5.11
CA MET A 243 9.74 4.97 -6.02
C MET A 243 9.72 6.38 -6.61
N TYR A 244 8.67 7.16 -6.34
CA TYR A 244 8.42 8.48 -6.95
C TYR A 244 9.62 9.43 -6.87
N ASN A 245 10.18 9.64 -5.67
CA ASN A 245 11.29 10.56 -5.48
C ASN A 245 12.54 10.14 -6.28
N GLY A 246 12.77 8.83 -6.45
CA GLY A 246 13.88 8.32 -7.25
C GLY A 246 13.73 8.63 -8.74
N VAL A 247 12.52 8.44 -9.28
CA VAL A 247 12.22 8.73 -10.69
C VAL A 247 12.22 10.23 -10.97
N ILE A 248 11.61 11.06 -10.10
CA ILE A 248 11.70 12.52 -10.22
C ILE A 248 13.15 12.98 -10.20
N ARG A 249 13.98 12.40 -9.31
CA ARG A 249 15.40 12.76 -9.26
C ARG A 249 16.14 12.38 -10.55
N ALA A 250 15.82 11.25 -11.16
CA ALA A 250 16.37 10.86 -12.46
C ALA A 250 15.95 11.86 -13.56
N LEU A 251 14.67 12.24 -13.61
CA LEU A 251 14.16 13.21 -14.58
C LEU A 251 14.78 14.60 -14.40
N GLN A 252 14.95 15.07 -13.16
CA GLN A 252 15.67 16.31 -12.86
C GLN A 252 17.10 16.30 -13.41
N ARG A 253 17.81 15.18 -13.25
CA ARG A 253 19.18 15.02 -13.78
C ARG A 253 19.24 15.02 -15.30
N LEU A 254 18.14 14.67 -15.96
CA LEU A 254 17.99 14.71 -17.42
C LEU A 254 17.44 16.07 -17.92
N GLY A 255 17.12 17.01 -17.03
CA GLY A 255 16.50 18.29 -17.39
C GLY A 255 15.02 18.17 -17.79
N LEU A 256 14.36 17.06 -17.42
CA LEU A 256 12.97 16.76 -17.74
C LEU A 256 12.03 16.94 -16.55
N SER A 257 12.56 17.40 -15.42
CA SER A 257 11.76 17.84 -14.29
C SER A 257 12.46 18.99 -13.56
N ASP A 258 11.67 19.91 -13.02
CA ASP A 258 12.18 21.02 -12.23
C ASP A 258 12.43 20.63 -10.76
N ILE A 259 12.86 21.60 -9.95
CA ILE A 259 13.15 21.38 -8.53
C ILE A 259 11.90 21.10 -7.68
N TYR A 260 10.71 21.45 -8.18
CA TYR A 260 9.42 21.23 -7.51
C TYR A 260 8.80 19.88 -7.89
N GLY A 261 9.36 19.18 -8.88
CA GLY A 261 8.89 17.88 -9.34
C GLY A 261 7.92 17.97 -10.52
N GLU A 262 7.71 19.16 -11.09
CA GLU A 262 6.97 19.30 -12.35
C GLU A 262 7.78 18.63 -13.45
N THR A 263 7.14 17.73 -14.20
CA THR A 263 7.81 16.84 -15.15
C THR A 263 7.26 17.02 -16.56
N THR A 264 8.12 16.98 -17.56
CA THR A 264 7.73 16.97 -18.98
C THR A 264 7.44 15.57 -19.50
N VAL A 265 7.72 14.53 -18.71
CA VAL A 265 7.37 13.14 -18.98
C VAL A 265 6.15 12.76 -18.14
N PRO A 266 5.05 12.26 -18.75
CA PRO A 266 3.89 11.82 -18.00
C PRO A 266 4.22 10.66 -17.07
N LEU A 267 3.73 10.73 -15.83
CA LEU A 267 3.91 9.70 -14.81
C LEU A 267 2.54 9.18 -14.35
N TYR A 268 2.40 7.87 -14.22
CA TYR A 268 1.28 7.24 -13.52
C TYR A 268 1.79 6.54 -12.27
N VAL A 269 1.48 7.13 -11.12
CA VAL A 269 2.02 6.77 -9.82
C VAL A 269 1.03 5.88 -9.08
N LEU A 270 1.43 4.63 -8.90
CA LEU A 270 0.67 3.58 -8.22
C LEU A 270 0.88 3.71 -6.70
N ASN A 271 0.09 4.57 -6.06
CA ASN A 271 -0.03 4.56 -4.59
C ASN A 271 -0.84 3.34 -4.12
N VAL A 272 -1.65 2.75 -5.00
CA VAL A 272 -2.22 1.41 -4.84
C VAL A 272 -1.46 0.47 -5.77
N SER A 273 -0.54 -0.31 -5.20
CA SER A 273 0.24 -1.30 -5.96
C SER A 273 -0.56 -2.58 -6.25
N TRP A 274 -1.60 -2.87 -5.46
CA TRP A 274 -2.53 -3.97 -5.69
C TRP A 274 -3.90 -3.67 -5.05
N PRO A 275 -5.04 -3.83 -5.74
CA PRO A 275 -5.19 -4.28 -7.11
C PRO A 275 -4.82 -3.18 -8.12
N ILE A 276 -4.46 -3.59 -9.34
CA ILE A 276 -4.25 -2.66 -10.45
C ILE A 276 -5.60 -2.22 -11.02
N VAL A 277 -5.80 -0.92 -11.22
CA VAL A 277 -6.98 -0.36 -11.88
C VAL A 277 -6.76 -0.38 -13.39
N GLU A 278 -7.45 -1.30 -14.08
CA GLU A 278 -7.31 -1.53 -15.53
C GLU A 278 -7.58 -0.25 -16.34
N ASP A 279 -8.70 0.43 -16.07
CA ASP A 279 -9.10 1.61 -16.84
C ASP A 279 -8.11 2.77 -16.69
N GLU A 280 -7.64 3.06 -15.46
CA GLU A 280 -6.65 4.13 -15.22
C GLU A 280 -5.36 3.91 -16.01
N PHE A 281 -4.89 2.67 -16.05
CA PHE A 281 -3.69 2.32 -16.81
C PHE A 281 -3.91 2.41 -18.32
N LEU A 282 -5.04 1.89 -18.83
CA LEU A 282 -5.35 1.96 -20.26
C LEU A 282 -5.54 3.41 -20.72
N ASP A 283 -6.20 4.23 -19.91
CA ASP A 283 -6.35 5.68 -20.13
C ASP A 283 -4.99 6.37 -20.14
N PHE A 284 -4.11 6.06 -19.19
CA PHE A 284 -2.75 6.56 -19.20
C PHE A 284 -1.99 6.14 -20.46
N CYS A 285 -2.22 4.95 -21.01
CA CYS A 285 -1.59 4.47 -22.23
C CYS A 285 -2.11 5.10 -23.53
N GLN A 286 -3.24 5.81 -23.51
CA GLN A 286 -3.80 6.42 -24.72
C GLN A 286 -2.81 7.43 -25.34
N GLY A 287 -2.67 7.37 -26.67
CA GLY A 287 -1.79 8.25 -27.46
C GLY A 287 -0.28 7.96 -27.35
N LYS A 288 0.14 7.05 -26.46
CA LYS A 288 1.56 6.74 -26.22
C LYS A 288 2.05 5.62 -27.14
N ASP A 289 3.28 5.74 -27.60
CA ASP A 289 3.96 4.71 -28.39
C ASP A 289 4.66 3.69 -27.46
N ALA A 290 5.14 4.14 -26.28
CA ALA A 290 5.77 3.27 -25.28
C ALA A 290 5.59 3.75 -23.83
N VAL A 291 5.63 2.82 -22.89
CA VAL A 291 5.57 3.07 -21.45
C VAL A 291 6.66 2.27 -20.72
N LEU A 292 7.35 2.92 -19.78
CA LEU A 292 8.32 2.28 -18.89
C LEU A 292 7.67 1.93 -17.54
N VAL A 293 7.81 0.71 -17.07
CA VAL A 293 7.42 0.29 -15.72
C VAL A 293 8.64 0.32 -14.80
N VAL A 294 8.57 1.14 -13.76
CA VAL A 294 9.55 1.18 -12.67
C VAL A 294 8.95 0.47 -11.46
N GLU A 295 9.28 -0.82 -11.34
CA GLU A 295 8.96 -1.63 -10.17
C GLU A 295 10.21 -2.25 -9.56
N GLU A 296 10.19 -2.42 -8.25
CA GLU A 296 11.32 -2.95 -7.52
C GLU A 296 11.27 -4.47 -7.39
N GLY A 297 12.44 -5.10 -7.50
CA GLY A 297 12.64 -6.52 -7.26
C GLY A 297 12.01 -7.47 -8.27
N THR A 298 12.06 -8.75 -7.95
CA THR A 298 11.59 -9.87 -8.78
C THR A 298 10.78 -10.83 -7.90
N PRO A 299 9.69 -11.44 -8.38
CA PRO A 299 9.07 -11.27 -9.70
C PRO A 299 8.52 -9.86 -9.98
N ALA A 300 8.40 -9.54 -11.26
CA ALA A 300 7.91 -8.25 -11.76
C ALA A 300 6.36 -8.24 -11.81
N PHE A 301 5.72 -8.29 -10.64
CA PHE A 301 4.27 -8.46 -10.51
C PHE A 301 3.47 -7.38 -11.25
N ILE A 302 3.92 -6.12 -11.19
CA ILE A 302 3.21 -5.01 -11.80
C ILE A 302 3.37 -5.07 -13.31
N GLU A 303 4.60 -5.20 -13.81
CA GLU A 303 4.87 -5.32 -15.24
C GLU A 303 4.13 -6.50 -15.85
N MET A 304 4.14 -7.68 -15.19
CA MET A 304 3.40 -8.85 -15.66
C MET A 304 1.90 -8.58 -15.78
N ALA A 305 1.29 -7.91 -14.78
CA ALA A 305 -0.11 -7.53 -14.83
C ALA A 305 -0.38 -6.54 -15.97
N LEU A 306 0.42 -5.48 -16.09
CA LEU A 306 0.26 -4.45 -17.14
C LEU A 306 0.45 -5.02 -18.55
N ARG A 307 1.40 -5.95 -18.76
CA ARG A 307 1.55 -6.68 -20.03
C ARG A 307 0.29 -7.46 -20.39
N SER A 308 -0.29 -8.16 -19.41
CA SER A 308 -1.53 -8.91 -19.59
C SER A 308 -2.69 -7.99 -19.99
N LEU A 309 -2.82 -6.84 -19.31
CA LEU A 309 -3.85 -5.84 -19.62
C LEU A 309 -3.72 -5.26 -21.03
N LEU A 310 -2.52 -4.85 -21.46
CA LEU A 310 -2.29 -4.35 -22.82
C LEU A 310 -2.63 -5.42 -23.87
N HIS A 311 -2.23 -6.67 -23.63
CA HIS A 311 -2.51 -7.77 -24.53
C HIS A 311 -4.02 -8.02 -24.67
N LYS A 312 -4.74 -8.09 -23.54
CA LYS A 312 -6.20 -8.27 -23.50
C LYS A 312 -6.94 -7.12 -24.19
N ALA A 313 -6.47 -5.89 -24.03
CA ALA A 313 -7.04 -4.71 -24.66
C ALA A 313 -6.68 -4.55 -26.15
N GLY A 314 -5.73 -5.34 -26.67
CA GLY A 314 -5.20 -5.16 -28.03
C GLY A 314 -4.48 -3.81 -28.21
N ALA A 315 -3.98 -3.21 -27.12
CA ALA A 315 -3.34 -1.91 -27.15
C ALA A 315 -1.95 -2.03 -27.81
N PRO A 316 -1.62 -1.20 -28.81
CA PRO A 316 -0.36 -1.30 -29.55
C PRO A 316 0.86 -0.74 -28.78
N VAL A 317 0.65 -0.22 -27.58
CA VAL A 317 1.67 0.43 -26.75
C VAL A 317 2.76 -0.56 -26.35
N ARG A 318 4.03 -0.18 -26.55
CA ARG A 318 5.16 -1.01 -26.14
C ARG A 318 5.42 -0.82 -24.64
N LEU A 319 5.47 -1.93 -23.89
CA LEU A 319 5.83 -1.91 -22.48
C LEU A 319 7.31 -2.28 -22.28
N ALA A 320 8.09 -1.34 -21.78
CA ALA A 320 9.44 -1.55 -21.24
C ALA A 320 9.37 -1.70 -19.72
N GLY A 321 10.29 -2.45 -19.13
CA GLY A 321 10.35 -2.68 -17.69
C GLY A 321 11.65 -3.37 -17.33
N LYS A 322 11.60 -4.56 -16.73
CA LYS A 322 12.75 -5.43 -16.50
C LYS A 322 13.55 -5.64 -17.80
N GLY A 323 14.87 -5.59 -17.67
CA GLY A 323 15.82 -5.52 -18.79
C GLY A 323 16.28 -4.08 -19.09
N THR A 324 15.36 -3.10 -19.08
CA THR A 324 15.72 -1.67 -19.03
C THR A 324 15.98 -1.22 -17.60
N VAL A 325 15.10 -1.64 -16.69
CA VAL A 325 15.28 -1.58 -15.25
C VAL A 325 15.91 -2.92 -14.81
N PRO A 326 16.89 -2.94 -13.90
CA PRO A 326 17.47 -4.20 -13.42
C PRO A 326 16.43 -5.15 -12.81
N GLU A 327 16.64 -6.45 -13.03
CA GLU A 327 15.79 -7.51 -12.45
C GLU A 327 15.97 -7.64 -10.95
N ALA A 328 17.19 -7.41 -10.45
CA ALA A 328 17.53 -7.56 -9.04
C ALA A 328 18.39 -6.39 -8.54
N GLY A 329 18.39 -6.21 -7.22
CA GLY A 329 19.14 -5.19 -6.52
C GLY A 329 18.35 -3.90 -6.31
N GLU A 330 18.91 -3.02 -5.48
CA GLU A 330 18.35 -1.71 -5.18
C GLU A 330 18.25 -0.84 -6.44
N LEU A 331 17.12 -0.16 -6.62
CA LEU A 331 16.97 0.86 -7.65
C LEU A 331 17.54 2.20 -7.19
N THR A 332 18.87 2.27 -7.06
CA THR A 332 19.58 3.49 -6.69
C THR A 332 19.33 4.63 -7.67
N GLY A 333 19.59 5.88 -7.25
CA GLY A 333 19.40 7.05 -8.12
C GLY A 333 20.21 7.00 -9.42
N ARG A 334 21.39 6.35 -9.42
CA ARG A 334 22.18 6.15 -10.65
C ARG A 334 21.53 5.13 -11.58
N ILE A 335 21.06 4.01 -11.02
CA ILE A 335 20.38 2.96 -11.77
C ILE A 335 19.10 3.50 -12.42
N LEU A 336 18.29 4.25 -11.67
CA LEU A 336 17.09 4.88 -12.21
C LEU A 336 17.42 5.90 -13.31
N LEU A 337 18.46 6.71 -13.12
CA LEU A 337 18.92 7.64 -14.15
C LEU A 337 19.31 6.91 -15.45
N ASP A 338 20.12 5.85 -15.36
CA ASP A 338 20.58 5.10 -16.51
C ASP A 338 19.39 4.38 -17.21
N ALA A 339 18.47 3.78 -16.45
CA ALA A 339 17.28 3.11 -16.99
C ALA A 339 16.32 4.08 -17.70
N VAL A 340 15.99 5.22 -17.06
CA VAL A 340 15.12 6.24 -17.66
C VAL A 340 15.77 6.84 -18.91
N ALA A 341 17.07 7.14 -18.87
CA ALA A 341 17.78 7.65 -20.03
C ALA A 341 17.81 6.65 -21.19
N ALA A 342 18.03 5.36 -20.91
CA ALA A 342 18.02 4.31 -21.92
C ALA A 342 16.64 4.15 -22.57
N PHE A 343 15.57 4.18 -21.77
CA PHE A 343 14.20 4.15 -22.28
C PHE A 343 13.90 5.34 -23.18
N LEU A 344 14.21 6.56 -22.74
CA LEU A 344 13.93 7.77 -23.51
C LEU A 344 14.71 7.78 -24.83
N ARG A 345 16.00 7.40 -24.85
CA ARG A 345 16.76 7.29 -26.11
C ARG A 345 16.17 6.28 -27.10
N ALA A 346 15.52 5.23 -26.61
CA ALA A 346 14.95 4.19 -27.45
C ALA A 346 13.59 4.59 -28.07
N PHE A 347 12.79 5.41 -27.37
CA PHE A 347 11.39 5.67 -27.74
C PHE A 347 11.04 7.16 -27.93
N ALA A 348 11.93 8.08 -27.53
CA ALA A 348 11.81 9.53 -27.68
C ALA A 348 13.22 10.17 -27.83
N PRO A 349 13.96 9.84 -28.92
CA PRO A 349 15.38 10.19 -29.09
C PRO A 349 15.65 11.69 -29.25
#